data_AF-H4F477-F1
#
_entry.id   AF-H4F477-F1
#
_cell.length_a   1.000
_cell.length_b   1.000
_cell.length_c   1.000
_cell.angle_alpha   90.00
_cell.angle_beta   90.00
_cell.angle_gamma   90.00
#
_symmetry.space_group_name_H-M   'P 1'
#
loop_
_entity.id
_entity.type
_entity.pdbx_description
1 polymer ?
#
loop_
_entity_poly.entity_id
_entity_poly.type
_entity_poly.pdbx_seq_one_letter_code
_entity_poly.pdbx_strand_id
1 'polypeptide(L)'
;MTFTLHSEPYQRADDVGYAVTEFMWFDGKPFYPIGALADARIAALRLSAGAFDEGDEDNLDLIFQMREAGGGHFFEVVLRSNTGTSYAGWLWGQELEVLNDVEANHRVLLVECNGSKIRYAYNDEKGRYTCDGPNAKSKLSFRHAIKRLSAG
;
A
#
# COMPACT_ATOMS: atom_id res chain seq x y z
N MET A 1 5.45 -4.47 -36.94
CA MET A 1 5.39 -5.09 -35.60
C MET A 1 4.34 -4.32 -34.82
N THR A 2 3.26 -4.97 -34.43
CA THR A 2 2.15 -4.31 -33.73
C THR A 2 2.26 -4.69 -32.26
N PHE A 3 2.48 -3.69 -31.41
CA PHE A 3 2.49 -3.88 -29.96
C PHE A 3 1.05 -3.83 -29.48
N THR A 4 0.43 -5.00 -29.29
CA THR A 4 -0.87 -5.07 -28.64
C THR A 4 -0.65 -4.79 -27.15
N LEU A 5 -1.08 -3.62 -26.67
CA LEU A 5 -0.98 -3.26 -25.26
C LEU A 5 -2.17 -3.89 -24.51
N HIS A 6 -1.88 -4.85 -23.64
CA HIS A 6 -2.83 -5.28 -22.61
C HIS A 6 -2.39 -4.63 -21.31
N SER A 7 -2.89 -3.41 -21.05
CA SER A 7 -2.70 -2.73 -19.78
C SER A 7 -3.94 -2.89 -18.91
N GLU A 8 -3.73 -3.15 -17.62
CA GLU A 8 -4.80 -3.12 -16.64
C GLU A 8 -5.27 -1.67 -16.42
N PRO A 9 -6.53 -1.41 -16.04
CA PRO A 9 -7.09 -0.06 -15.93
C PRO A 9 -6.20 0.92 -15.16
N TYR A 10 -5.69 0.50 -14.01
CA TYR A 10 -4.80 1.31 -13.17
C TYR A 10 -3.46 1.66 -13.85
N GLN A 11 -2.98 0.84 -14.78
CA GLN A 11 -1.70 1.08 -15.48
C GLN A 11 -1.81 2.20 -16.53
N ARG A 12 -3.04 2.60 -16.87
CA ARG A 12 -3.31 3.69 -17.83
C ARG A 12 -3.46 5.05 -17.16
N ALA A 13 -3.53 5.08 -15.83
CA ALA A 13 -3.85 6.28 -15.09
C ALA A 13 -2.55 6.95 -14.60
N ASP A 14 -2.34 8.21 -15.00
CA ASP A 14 -1.11 8.97 -14.70
C ASP A 14 -0.87 9.16 -13.19
N ASP A 15 -1.95 9.16 -12.41
CA ASP A 15 -1.92 9.27 -10.95
C ASP A 15 -1.27 8.04 -10.29
N VAL A 16 -1.42 6.85 -10.87
CA VAL A 16 -0.66 5.66 -10.45
C VAL A 16 0.83 5.84 -10.71
N GLY A 17 1.17 6.43 -11.86
CA GLY A 17 2.54 6.85 -12.15
C GLY A 17 3.09 7.77 -11.07
N TYR A 18 2.31 8.76 -10.62
CA TYR A 18 2.70 9.66 -9.54
C TYR A 18 2.86 8.93 -8.20
N ALA A 19 1.93 8.06 -7.82
CA ALA A 19 2.06 7.25 -6.60
C ALA A 19 3.31 6.35 -6.62
N VAL A 20 3.61 5.73 -7.76
CA VAL A 20 4.85 4.97 -7.97
C VAL A 20 6.08 5.88 -7.86
N THR A 21 6.04 7.09 -8.39
CA THR A 21 7.16 8.04 -8.21
C THR A 21 7.33 8.48 -6.76
N GLU A 22 6.25 8.65 -5.99
CA GLU A 22 6.32 8.93 -4.54
C GLU A 22 6.93 7.75 -3.78
N PHE A 23 6.57 6.51 -4.13
CA PHE A 23 7.24 5.32 -3.60
C PHE A 23 8.71 5.26 -3.98
N MET A 24 9.06 5.70 -5.18
CA MET A 24 10.45 5.79 -5.58
C MET A 24 11.18 6.92 -4.85
N TRP A 25 10.50 7.91 -4.26
CA TRP A 25 11.11 9.10 -3.67
C TRP A 25 10.54 9.43 -2.29
N PHE A 26 11.25 9.04 -1.24
CA PHE A 26 10.94 9.43 0.15
C PHE A 26 11.96 10.44 0.65
N ASP A 27 11.49 11.62 1.08
CA ASP A 27 12.34 12.71 1.60
C ASP A 27 13.49 13.11 0.65
N GLY A 28 13.17 13.22 -0.65
CA GLY A 28 14.14 13.60 -1.68
C GLY A 28 15.20 12.55 -1.99
N LYS A 29 14.99 11.28 -1.58
CA LYS A 29 15.91 10.18 -1.86
C LYS A 29 15.20 9.00 -2.53
N PRO A 30 15.87 8.30 -3.46
CA PRO A 30 15.42 7.02 -3.97
C PRO A 30 15.12 6.06 -2.82
N PHE A 31 13.87 5.64 -2.68
CA PHE A 31 13.42 4.88 -1.51
C PHE A 31 13.31 3.39 -1.80
N TYR A 32 12.57 3.02 -2.84
CA TYR A 32 12.50 1.63 -3.30
C TYR A 32 13.37 1.37 -4.53
N PRO A 33 14.16 0.28 -4.55
CA PRO A 33 14.77 -0.20 -5.78
C PRO A 33 13.69 -0.47 -6.83
N ILE A 34 13.90 -0.06 -8.07
CA ILE A 34 12.93 -0.26 -9.15
C ILE A 34 12.54 -1.74 -9.33
N GLY A 35 13.47 -2.67 -9.05
CA GLY A 35 13.18 -4.10 -9.10
C GLY A 35 12.21 -4.58 -8.02
N ALA A 36 12.12 -3.90 -6.86
CA ALA A 36 11.12 -4.24 -5.84
C ALA A 36 9.71 -3.81 -6.27
N LEU A 37 9.60 -2.69 -6.98
CA LEU A 37 8.34 -2.23 -7.57
C LEU A 37 7.93 -3.06 -8.79
N ALA A 38 8.90 -3.43 -9.64
CA ALA A 38 8.66 -4.26 -10.82
C ALA A 38 8.14 -5.67 -10.47
N ASP A 39 8.58 -6.21 -9.32
CA ASP A 39 8.15 -7.50 -8.81
C ASP A 39 6.93 -7.41 -7.86
N ALA A 40 6.40 -6.20 -7.62
CA ALA A 40 5.28 -6.00 -6.73
C ALA A 40 4.00 -6.62 -7.32
N ARG A 41 3.21 -7.28 -6.47
CA ARG A 41 1.85 -7.69 -6.85
C ARG A 41 0.89 -6.59 -6.46
N ILE A 42 0.02 -6.21 -7.38
CA ILE A 42 -0.90 -5.08 -7.18
C ILE A 42 -2.31 -5.65 -7.12
N ALA A 43 -3.04 -5.29 -6.06
CA ALA A 43 -4.47 -5.49 -5.98
C ALA A 43 -5.15 -4.12 -6.17
N ALA A 44 -6.09 -4.05 -7.10
CA ALA A 44 -6.96 -2.89 -7.31
C ALA A 44 -8.34 -3.21 -6.74
N LEU A 45 -8.79 -2.42 -5.75
CA LEU A 45 -10.05 -2.65 -5.07
C LEU A 45 -10.57 -1.37 -4.41
N ARG A 46 -11.83 -1.39 -3.98
CA ARG A 46 -12.41 -0.27 -3.24
C ARG A 46 -12.22 -0.47 -1.75
N LEU A 47 -11.46 0.44 -1.12
CA LEU A 47 -11.30 0.49 0.32
C LEU A 47 -12.25 1.48 0.97
N SER A 48 -12.66 2.55 0.30
CA SER A 48 -13.68 3.43 0.84
C SER A 48 -15.05 2.73 0.99
N ALA A 49 -15.88 3.22 1.90
CA ALA A 49 -17.25 2.81 2.15
C ALA A 49 -18.18 4.00 1.86
N GLY A 50 -19.03 3.87 0.85
CA GLY A 50 -19.80 4.98 0.29
C GLY A 50 -20.53 4.58 -0.99
N ALA A 51 -21.23 5.53 -1.60
CA ALA A 51 -21.80 5.35 -2.93
C ALA A 51 -20.72 5.67 -3.97
N PHE A 52 -20.47 4.73 -4.88
CA PHE A 52 -19.52 4.88 -5.98
C PHE A 52 -20.15 4.34 -7.25
N ASP A 53 -19.62 4.78 -8.39
CA ASP A 53 -19.89 4.13 -9.66
C ASP A 53 -19.15 2.79 -9.67
N GLU A 54 -19.89 1.67 -9.72
CA GLU A 54 -19.31 0.32 -9.78
C GLU A 54 -18.53 0.08 -11.07
N GLY A 55 -18.78 0.88 -12.12
CA GLY A 55 -18.02 0.86 -13.38
C GLY A 55 -16.73 1.68 -13.37
N ASP A 56 -16.46 2.42 -12.28
CA ASP A 56 -15.25 3.25 -12.15
C ASP A 56 -14.04 2.41 -11.71
N GLU A 57 -13.55 1.61 -12.65
CA GLU A 57 -12.32 0.83 -12.52
C GLU A 57 -11.07 1.73 -12.50
N ASP A 58 -11.18 2.96 -13.01
CA ASP A 58 -10.06 3.88 -13.12
C ASP A 58 -9.70 4.50 -11.78
N ASN A 59 -10.62 4.59 -10.81
CA ASN A 59 -10.36 5.14 -9.47
C ASN A 59 -10.34 4.10 -8.34
N LEU A 60 -10.01 2.84 -8.63
CA LEU A 60 -9.79 1.84 -7.58
C LEU A 60 -8.55 2.18 -6.75
N ASP A 61 -8.63 1.93 -5.43
CA ASP A 61 -7.49 2.02 -4.52
C ASP A 61 -6.51 0.88 -4.83
N LEU A 62 -5.23 1.11 -4.55
CA LEU A 62 -4.17 0.16 -4.86
C LEU A 62 -3.49 -0.34 -3.59
N ILE A 63 -3.32 -1.65 -3.51
CA ILE A 63 -2.49 -2.31 -2.50
C ILE A 63 -1.33 -2.98 -3.23
N PHE A 64 -0.11 -2.54 -2.93
CA PHE A 64 1.12 -3.10 -3.47
C PHE A 64 1.69 -4.08 -2.45
N GLN A 65 1.72 -5.36 -2.76
CA GLN A 65 2.51 -6.34 -2.02
C GLN A 65 3.96 -6.26 -2.51
N MET A 66 4.81 -5.72 -1.65
CA MET A 66 6.23 -5.51 -1.90
C MET A 66 7.05 -6.64 -1.27
N ARG A 67 8.19 -6.97 -1.89
CA ARG A 67 9.18 -7.87 -1.27
C ARG A 67 10.16 -7.09 -0.40
N GLU A 68 10.56 -7.66 0.74
CA GLU A 68 11.70 -7.15 1.50
C GLU A 68 13.00 -7.82 1.02
N ALA A 69 14.12 -7.08 1.02
CA ALA A 69 15.45 -7.62 0.74
C ALA A 69 15.88 -8.73 1.72
N GLY A 70 15.33 -8.75 2.95
CA GLY A 70 15.62 -9.74 3.99
C GLY A 70 14.73 -11.00 3.96
N GLY A 71 13.78 -11.06 3.03
CA GLY A 71 12.76 -12.11 2.95
C GLY A 71 11.44 -11.71 3.62
N GLY A 72 10.34 -12.08 2.99
CA GLY A 72 8.98 -11.73 3.42
C GLY A 72 8.39 -10.55 2.65
N HIS A 73 7.14 -10.21 3.00
CA HIS A 73 6.36 -9.17 2.34
C HIS A 73 5.94 -8.03 3.27
N PHE A 74 5.58 -6.92 2.65
CA PHE A 74 4.84 -5.82 3.25
C PHE A 74 3.89 -5.23 2.21
N PHE A 75 2.98 -4.38 2.66
CA PHE A 75 1.96 -3.77 1.81
C PHE A 75 2.06 -2.25 1.86
N GLU A 76 2.01 -1.61 0.69
CA GLU A 76 1.78 -0.17 0.56
C GLU A 76 0.36 0.09 0.09
N VAL A 77 -0.34 1.03 0.72
CA VAL A 77 -1.71 1.39 0.38
C VAL A 77 -1.76 2.78 -0.24
N VAL A 78 -2.34 2.88 -1.43
CA VAL A 78 -2.61 4.13 -2.14
C VAL A 78 -4.12 4.27 -2.29
N LEU A 79 -4.67 5.34 -1.75
CA LEU A 79 -6.06 5.71 -1.97
C LEU A 79 -6.18 6.56 -3.23
N ARG A 80 -7.24 6.34 -4.00
CA ARG A 80 -7.45 6.99 -5.29
C ARG A 80 -8.84 7.58 -5.39
N SER A 81 -8.92 8.74 -6.04
CA SER A 81 -10.17 9.40 -6.35
C SER A 81 -10.02 10.28 -7.58
N ASN A 82 -11.15 10.79 -8.08
CA ASN A 82 -11.19 11.75 -9.18
C ASN A 82 -10.39 13.04 -8.92
N THR A 83 -9.99 13.30 -7.68
CA THR A 83 -9.19 14.48 -7.31
C THR A 83 -7.69 14.18 -7.13
N GLY A 84 -7.28 12.91 -7.23
CA GLY A 84 -5.88 12.49 -7.16
C GLY A 84 -5.63 11.27 -6.26
N THR A 85 -4.36 11.04 -5.96
CA THR A 85 -3.87 9.93 -5.13
C THR A 85 -3.41 10.40 -3.76
N SER A 86 -3.51 9.52 -2.76
CA SER A 86 -2.95 9.75 -1.43
C SER A 86 -2.32 8.49 -0.87
N TYR A 87 -1.14 8.64 -0.27
CA TYR A 87 -0.48 7.54 0.44
C TYR A 87 -1.14 7.27 1.79
N ALA A 88 -1.76 6.09 1.93
CA ALA A 88 -2.51 5.70 3.11
C ALA A 88 -1.76 4.73 4.03
N GLY A 89 -0.45 4.59 3.84
CA GLY A 89 0.44 3.96 4.80
C GLY A 89 0.93 2.58 4.40
N TRP A 90 1.72 2.03 5.30
CA TRP A 90 2.49 0.81 5.16
C TRP A 90 2.07 -0.21 6.21
N LEU A 91 1.92 -1.46 5.79
CA LEU A 91 1.43 -2.56 6.62
C LEU A 91 2.42 -3.73 6.56
N TRP A 92 2.81 -4.27 7.72
CA TRP A 92 3.78 -5.36 7.77
C TRP A 92 3.10 -6.72 7.91
N GLY A 93 3.33 -7.62 6.95
CA GLY A 93 2.90 -9.01 7.02
C GLY A 93 2.97 -9.75 5.69
N GLN A 94 2.70 -11.05 5.75
CA GLN A 94 2.79 -11.94 4.60
C GLN A 94 1.49 -11.99 3.80
N GLU A 95 0.36 -11.90 4.49
CA GLU A 95 -0.97 -11.95 3.90
C GLU A 95 -1.80 -10.76 4.38
N LEU A 96 -2.68 -10.28 3.50
CA LEU A 96 -3.59 -9.18 3.76
C LEU A 96 -5.01 -9.60 3.38
N GLU A 97 -5.93 -9.40 4.30
CA GLU A 97 -7.36 -9.61 4.14
C GLU A 97 -8.09 -8.27 4.32
N VAL A 98 -9.03 -7.99 3.45
CA VAL A 98 -9.89 -6.80 3.53
C VAL A 98 -11.19 -7.22 4.19
N LEU A 99 -11.47 -6.66 5.37
CA LEU A 99 -12.64 -7.05 6.16
C LEU A 99 -13.89 -6.30 5.70
N ASN A 100 -15.06 -6.82 6.11
CA ASN A 100 -16.34 -6.13 5.92
C ASN A 100 -16.57 -4.99 6.91
N ASP A 101 -15.76 -4.91 7.97
CA ASP A 101 -15.81 -3.80 8.92
C ASP A 101 -15.37 -2.49 8.25
N VAL A 102 -16.02 -1.39 8.63
CA VAL A 102 -15.73 -0.04 8.12
C VAL A 102 -15.45 0.88 9.30
N GLU A 103 -14.33 1.60 9.24
CA GLU A 103 -13.96 2.67 10.17
C GLU A 103 -13.47 3.88 9.38
N ALA A 104 -13.88 5.08 9.80
CA ALA A 104 -13.49 6.33 9.12
C ALA A 104 -13.76 6.28 7.60
N ASN A 105 -14.93 5.74 7.22
CA ASN A 105 -15.35 5.50 5.83
C ASN A 105 -14.43 4.61 4.99
N HIS A 106 -13.59 3.77 5.62
CA HIS A 106 -12.73 2.83 4.91
C HIS A 106 -12.81 1.42 5.53
N ARG A 107 -12.66 0.42 4.67
CA ARG A 107 -12.60 -1.01 5.01
C ARG A 107 -11.41 -1.26 5.92
N VAL A 108 -11.64 -2.01 6.99
CA VAL A 108 -10.57 -2.43 7.90
C VAL A 108 -9.70 -3.48 7.22
N LEU A 109 -8.39 -3.38 7.41
CA LEU A 109 -7.41 -4.31 6.86
C LEU A 109 -6.89 -5.23 7.97
N LEU A 110 -6.80 -6.52 7.69
CA LEU A 110 -6.25 -7.53 8.59
C LEU A 110 -5.02 -8.14 7.97
N VAL A 111 -3.89 -8.04 8.66
CA VAL A 111 -2.60 -8.48 8.14
C VAL A 111 -2.06 -9.61 9.00
N GLU A 112 -1.68 -10.72 8.37
CA GLU A 112 -1.03 -11.83 9.05
C GLU A 112 0.50 -11.64 9.05
N CYS A 113 1.08 -11.62 10.25
CA CYS A 113 2.50 -11.48 10.48
C CYS A 113 2.97 -12.51 11.52
N ASN A 114 3.81 -13.46 11.10
CA ASN A 114 4.42 -14.46 11.98
C ASN A 114 3.38 -15.21 12.85
N GLY A 115 2.25 -15.61 12.25
CA GLY A 115 1.16 -16.29 12.96
C GLY A 115 0.30 -15.40 13.86
N SER A 116 0.52 -14.09 13.84
CA SER A 116 -0.33 -13.09 14.52
C SER A 116 -1.13 -12.30 13.50
N LYS A 117 -2.40 -12.01 13.81
CA LYS A 117 -3.25 -11.14 13.00
C LYS A 117 -3.26 -9.72 13.57
N ILE A 118 -2.88 -8.75 12.76
CA ILE A 118 -2.80 -7.33 13.12
C ILE A 118 -3.88 -6.58 12.36
N ARG A 119 -4.75 -5.89 13.11
CA ARG A 119 -5.85 -5.09 12.56
C ARG A 119 -5.40 -3.66 12.32
N TYR A 120 -5.65 -3.15 11.12
CA TYR A 120 -5.37 -1.79 10.69
C TYR A 120 -6.67 -1.09 10.30
N ALA A 121 -6.96 0.03 10.94
CA ALA A 121 -8.10 0.88 10.65
C ALA A 121 -7.63 2.23 10.12
N TYR A 122 -8.42 2.81 9.21
CA TYR A 122 -8.12 4.14 8.68
C TYR A 122 -8.32 5.19 9.77
N ASN A 123 -7.38 6.13 9.86
CA ASN A 123 -7.44 7.25 10.78
C ASN A 123 -7.50 8.55 9.98
N ASP A 124 -8.66 9.20 9.99
CA ASP A 124 -8.91 10.43 9.22
C ASP A 124 -7.95 11.56 9.60
N GLU A 125 -7.63 11.72 10.89
CA GLU A 125 -6.73 12.78 11.36
C GLU A 125 -5.32 12.63 10.81
N LYS A 126 -4.87 11.38 10.62
CA LYS A 126 -3.54 11.05 10.10
C LYS A 126 -3.53 10.78 8.61
N GLY A 127 -4.69 10.70 7.97
CA GLY A 127 -4.87 10.37 6.56
C GLY A 127 -4.36 8.98 6.16
N ARG A 128 -4.30 8.01 7.07
CA ARG A 128 -3.67 6.70 6.82
C ARG A 128 -4.17 5.58 7.73
N TYR A 129 -3.91 4.34 7.32
CA TYR A 129 -4.13 3.16 8.14
C TYR A 129 -3.18 3.11 9.33
N THR A 130 -3.74 2.80 10.50
CA THR A 130 -3.02 2.67 11.76
C THR A 130 -3.49 1.45 12.54
N CYS A 131 -2.63 0.89 13.38
CA CYS A 131 -2.97 -0.22 14.26
C CYS A 131 -2.71 0.15 15.73
N ASP A 132 -3.76 0.07 16.56
CA ASP A 132 -3.70 0.33 17.99
C ASP A 132 -3.45 -0.99 18.75
N GLY A 133 -2.28 -1.59 18.54
CA GLY A 133 -1.86 -2.79 19.26
C GLY A 133 -0.53 -2.59 19.98
N PRO A 134 -0.31 -3.16 21.18
CA PRO A 134 1.02 -3.17 21.80
C PRO A 134 2.09 -3.83 20.91
N ASN A 135 1.67 -4.74 20.02
CA ASN A 135 2.51 -5.37 19.00
C ASN A 135 2.81 -4.48 17.78
N ALA A 136 2.05 -3.41 17.54
CA ALA A 136 2.29 -2.44 16.48
C ALA A 136 3.56 -1.61 16.73
N LYS A 137 3.87 -1.37 18.01
CA LYS A 137 5.07 -0.64 18.44
C LYS A 137 6.31 -1.53 18.54
N SER A 138 6.14 -2.85 18.55
CA SER A 138 7.20 -3.83 18.76
C SER A 138 7.55 -4.59 17.48
N LYS A 139 7.92 -3.87 16.41
CA LYS A 139 9.02 -4.21 15.50
C LYS A 139 9.10 -3.18 14.37
N LEU A 140 10.13 -2.37 14.48
CA LEU A 140 10.71 -1.53 13.44
C LEU A 140 9.86 -0.35 12.97
N SER A 141 9.92 0.71 13.77
CA SER A 141 10.12 2.01 13.15
C SER A 141 11.32 1.89 12.21
N PHE A 142 11.09 2.22 10.94
CA PHE A 142 12.00 2.75 9.93
C PHE A 142 13.50 2.94 10.31
N ARG A 143 13.79 3.46 11.50
CA ARG A 143 15.13 3.63 12.07
C ARG A 143 15.94 2.32 12.23
N HIS A 144 15.30 1.16 12.41
CA HIS A 144 16.02 -0.11 12.55
C HIS A 144 16.37 -0.77 11.21
N ALA A 145 15.57 -0.58 10.16
CA ALA A 145 15.87 -1.10 8.81
C ALA A 145 17.01 -0.29 8.16
N ILE A 146 17.00 1.04 8.33
CA ILE A 146 18.07 1.92 7.82
C ILE A 146 19.42 1.62 8.50
N LYS A 147 19.45 1.32 9.80
CA LYS A 147 20.71 1.04 10.51
C LYS A 147 21.44 -0.20 10.00
N ARG A 148 20.74 -1.16 9.38
CA ARG A 148 21.35 -2.37 8.80
C ARG A 148 21.86 -2.14 7.37
N LEU A 149 21.23 -1.25 6.61
CA LEU A 149 21.67 -0.90 5.25
C LEU A 149 22.83 0.10 5.23
N SER A 150 23.06 0.85 6.32
CA SER A 150 24.19 1.77 6.47
C SER A 150 25.44 1.15 7.11
N ALA A 151 25.47 -0.16 7.36
CA ALA A 151 26.56 -0.85 8.06
C ALA A 151 27.20 -1.99 7.23
N GLY A 152 26.96 -2.02 5.91
CA GLY A 152 27.58 -2.94 4.96
C GLY A 152 28.50 -2.19 4.00
#